data_AF-A0A5B9QZ88-F1
#
_entry.id   AF-A0A5B9QZ88-F1
#
_cell.length_a   1.000
_cell.length_b   1.000
_cell.length_c   1.000
_cell.angle_alpha   90.00
_cell.angle_beta   90.00
_cell.angle_gamma   90.00
#
_symmetry.space_group_name_H-M   'P 1'
#
loop_
_entity.id
_entity.type
_entity.pdbx_description
1 polymer ?
#
loop_
_entity_poly.entity_id
_entity_poly.type
_entity_poly.pdbx_seq_one_letter_code
_entity_poly.pdbx_strand_id
1 'polypeptide(L)'
;MAKSEIDQKAAIMIVIEHLGDIPPGTKCSAVFFDTERIRREREFHAKLYSQNGVHDPEVRRAMVAANVPDEPYWLVSLKSADDPQGANARLHRVDDRTGKVLT
;
A
#
# COMPACT_ATOMS: atom_id res chain seq x y z
N MET A 1 21.35 11.86 12.77
CA MET A 1 19.92 11.97 13.12
C MET A 1 19.33 10.58 13.02
N ALA A 2 18.87 10.00 14.13
CA ALA A 2 18.20 8.71 14.10
C ALA A 2 16.88 8.88 13.34
N LYS A 3 16.75 8.19 12.22
CA LYS A 3 15.53 8.18 11.41
C LYS A 3 14.43 7.61 12.30
N SER A 4 13.43 8.41 12.65
CA SER A 4 12.24 7.91 13.34
C SER A 4 11.57 6.92 12.39
N GLU A 5 11.64 5.63 12.71
CA GLU A 5 10.86 4.61 12.00
C GLU A 5 9.38 4.97 12.12
N ILE A 6 8.67 4.99 11.00
CA ILE A 6 7.24 5.23 10.97
C ILE A 6 6.59 4.01 11.62
N ASP A 7 5.88 4.20 12.71
CA ASP A 7 5.05 3.15 13.29
C ASP A 7 3.66 3.10 12.64
N GLN A 8 2.89 2.06 12.97
CA GLN A 8 1.56 1.86 12.42
C GLN A 8 0.63 3.05 12.63
N LYS A 9 0.72 3.72 13.79
CA LYS A 9 -0.13 4.86 14.13
C LYS A 9 0.26 6.08 13.29
N ALA A 10 1.56 6.34 13.16
CA ALA A 10 2.07 7.44 12.35
C ALA A 10 1.65 7.29 10.88
N ALA A 11 1.75 6.08 10.31
CA ALA A 11 1.29 5.83 8.94
C ALA A 11 -0.22 6.13 8.75
N ILE A 12 -1.06 5.73 9.70
CA ILE A 12 -2.50 6.02 9.67
C ILE A 12 -2.75 7.53 9.73
N MET A 13 -2.08 8.23 10.66
CA MET A 13 -2.27 9.67 10.85
C MET A 13 -1.85 10.47 9.60
N ILE A 14 -0.74 10.09 8.95
CA ILE A 14 -0.30 10.69 7.68
C ILE A 14 -1.42 10.62 6.63
N VAL A 15 -2.09 9.47 6.51
CA VAL A 15 -3.18 9.30 5.53
C VAL A 15 -4.42 10.11 5.92
N ILE A 16 -4.79 10.15 7.20
CA ILE A 16 -5.90 10.97 7.69
C ILE A 16 -5.65 12.45 7.39
N GLU A 17 -4.45 12.94 7.70
CA GLU A 17 -4.05 14.33 7.45
C GLU A 17 -4.01 14.65 5.94
N HIS A 18 -3.50 13.71 5.13
CA HIS A 18 -3.46 13.87 3.68
C HIS A 18 -4.85 13.98 3.04
N LEU A 19 -5.84 13.25 3.58
CA LEU A 19 -7.21 13.25 3.06
C LEU A 19 -8.06 14.39 3.63
N GLY A 20 -7.73 14.90 4.82
CA GLY A 20 -8.38 16.06 5.46
C GLY A 20 -9.78 15.79 6.03
N ASP A 21 -10.59 14.94 5.39
CA ASP A 21 -12.00 14.72 5.71
C ASP A 21 -12.31 13.23 5.96
N ILE A 22 -11.84 12.70 7.09
CA ILE A 22 -12.19 11.34 7.52
C ILE A 22 -13.34 11.37 8.54
N PRO A 23 -14.51 10.78 8.22
CA PRO A 23 -15.64 10.78 9.13
C PRO A 23 -15.33 10.09 10.47
N PRO A 24 -15.86 10.60 11.60
CA PRO A 24 -15.78 9.89 12.87
C PRO A 24 -16.33 8.46 12.76
N GLY A 25 -15.73 7.53 13.49
CA GLY A 25 -16.09 6.11 13.44
C GLY A 25 -15.50 5.32 12.27
N THR A 26 -14.75 5.97 11.36
CA THR A 26 -13.96 5.27 10.34
C THR A 26 -12.95 4.33 10.99
N LYS A 27 -12.98 3.06 10.60
CA LYS A 27 -12.01 2.06 11.05
C LYS A 27 -10.75 2.19 10.20
N CYS A 28 -9.62 2.31 10.87
CA CYS A 28 -8.31 2.44 10.24
C CYS A 28 -7.44 1.25 10.63
N SER A 29 -6.69 0.71 9.68
CA SER A 29 -5.62 -0.25 9.94
C SER A 29 -4.44 0.02 9.03
N ALA A 30 -3.25 -0.39 9.42
CA ALA A 30 -2.07 -0.28 8.58
C ALA A 30 -1.20 -1.51 8.70
N VAL A 31 -0.58 -1.89 7.59
CA VAL A 31 0.27 -3.08 7.50
C VAL A 31 1.58 -2.69 6.82
N PHE A 32 2.70 -3.03 7.45
CA PHE A 32 4.01 -2.77 6.88
C PHE A 32 4.35 -3.80 5.79
N PHE A 33 4.84 -3.29 4.67
CA PHE A 33 5.43 -4.06 3.58
C PHE A 33 6.93 -3.83 3.59
N ASP A 34 7.63 -4.74 4.25
CA ASP A 34 9.09 -4.81 4.23
C ASP A 34 9.61 -5.32 2.88
N THR A 35 10.93 -5.28 2.70
CA THR A 35 11.62 -5.71 1.48
C THR A 35 11.28 -7.15 1.09
N GLU A 36 11.18 -8.07 2.06
CA GLU A 36 10.89 -9.48 1.75
C GLU A 36 9.45 -9.70 1.32
N ARG A 37 8.50 -9.00 1.95
CA ARG A 37 7.10 -9.03 1.56
C ARG A 37 6.90 -8.40 0.19
N ILE A 38 7.58 -7.30 -0.10
CA ILE A 38 7.59 -6.66 -1.43
C ILE A 38 8.11 -7.64 -2.47
N ARG A 39 9.24 -8.32 -2.20
CA ARG A 39 9.80 -9.32 -3.12
C ARG A 39 8.77 -10.40 -3.46
N ARG A 40 8.09 -10.96 -2.45
CA ARG A 40 7.04 -11.98 -2.65
C ARG A 40 5.85 -11.44 -3.44
N GLU A 41 5.44 -10.21 -3.18
CA GLU A 41 4.33 -9.55 -3.88
C GLU A 41 4.65 -9.33 -5.37
N ARG A 42 5.89 -8.92 -5.68
CA ARG A 42 6.38 -8.78 -7.05
C ARG A 42 6.44 -10.12 -7.78
N GLU A 43 6.90 -11.18 -7.12
CA GLU A 43 6.91 -12.54 -7.66
C GLU A 43 5.50 -13.06 -7.94
N PHE A 44 4.56 -12.79 -7.02
CA PHE A 44 3.15 -13.12 -7.21
C PHE A 44 2.56 -12.41 -8.44
N HIS A 45 2.76 -11.10 -8.56
CA HIS A 45 2.29 -10.33 -9.72
C HIS A 45 2.94 -10.79 -11.02
N ALA A 46 4.24 -11.06 -11.02
CA ALA A 46 4.92 -11.60 -12.20
C ALA A 46 4.29 -12.94 -12.64
N LYS A 47 4.04 -13.84 -11.69
CA LYS A 47 3.37 -15.12 -11.99
C LYS A 47 1.96 -14.90 -12.54
N LEU A 48 1.17 -14.02 -11.92
CA LEU A 48 -0.18 -13.70 -12.34
C LEU A 48 -0.23 -13.16 -13.77
N TYR A 49 0.63 -12.19 -14.11
CA TYR A 49 0.68 -11.63 -15.47
C TYR A 49 1.15 -12.66 -16.49
N SER A 50 2.10 -13.52 -16.14
CA SER A 50 2.52 -14.62 -17.01
C SER A 50 1.39 -15.62 -17.29
N GLN A 51 0.52 -15.87 -16.31
CA GLN A 51 -0.65 -16.75 -16.46
C GLN A 51 -1.76 -16.10 -17.30
N ASN A 52 -1.84 -14.77 -17.28
CA ASN A 52 -2.84 -13.99 -18.02
C ASN A 52 -2.37 -13.57 -19.43
N GLY A 53 -1.33 -14.21 -19.98
CA GLY A 53 -0.90 -14.02 -21.37
C GLY A 53 0.22 -12.99 -21.58
N VAL A 54 0.77 -12.39 -20.52
CA VAL A 54 1.91 -11.45 -20.62
C VAL A 54 3.22 -12.23 -20.58
N HIS A 55 3.62 -12.74 -21.75
CA HIS A 55 4.80 -13.59 -21.90
C HIS A 55 6.11 -12.80 -22.05
N ASP A 56 6.04 -11.60 -22.62
CA ASP A 56 7.19 -10.71 -22.76
C ASP A 56 7.77 -10.34 -21.36
N PRO A 57 9.04 -10.68 -21.08
CA PRO A 57 9.66 -10.41 -19.78
C PRO A 57 9.79 -8.92 -19.43
N GLU A 58 10.01 -8.06 -20.42
CA GLU A 58 10.16 -6.61 -20.22
C GLU A 58 8.81 -5.98 -19.90
N VAL A 59 7.78 -6.31 -20.68
CA VAL A 59 6.41 -5.87 -20.41
C VAL A 59 5.96 -6.32 -19.03
N ARG A 60 6.21 -7.58 -18.67
CA ARG A 60 5.87 -8.11 -17.36
C ARG A 60 6.57 -7.36 -16.22
N ARG A 61 7.87 -7.09 -16.35
CA ARG A 61 8.62 -6.31 -15.34
C ARG A 61 8.06 -4.91 -15.17
N ALA A 62 7.74 -4.23 -16.28
CA ALA A 62 7.13 -2.90 -16.24
C ALA A 62 5.74 -2.92 -15.56
N MET A 63 4.91 -3.92 -15.87
CA MET A 63 3.60 -4.08 -15.23
C MET A 63 3.71 -4.33 -13.72
N VAL A 64 4.66 -5.16 -13.29
CA VAL A 64 4.92 -5.39 -11.85
C VAL A 64 5.35 -4.09 -11.18
N ALA A 65 6.32 -3.37 -11.74
CA ALA A 65 6.82 -2.11 -11.18
C ALA A 65 5.74 -1.01 -11.10
N ALA A 66 4.77 -1.02 -12.03
CA ALA A 66 3.64 -0.10 -12.00
C ALA A 66 2.63 -0.41 -10.88
N ASN A 67 2.56 -1.65 -10.39
CA ASN A 67 1.54 -2.08 -9.42
C ASN A 67 2.10 -2.29 -8.01
N VAL A 68 3.39 -2.61 -7.88
CA VAL A 68 4.06 -2.92 -6.62
C VAL A 68 5.27 -2.00 -6.45
N PRO A 69 5.29 -1.13 -5.42
CA PRO A 69 6.46 -0.32 -5.10
C PRO A 69 7.70 -1.16 -4.79
N ASP A 70 8.88 -0.63 -5.14
CA ASP A 70 10.17 -1.30 -4.92
C ASP A 70 10.75 -1.03 -3.53
N GLU A 71 10.30 0.04 -2.88
CA GLU A 71 10.76 0.49 -1.57
C GLU A 71 9.75 0.15 -0.47
N PRO A 72 10.17 -0.10 0.78
CA PRO A 72 9.27 -0.37 1.91
C PRO A 72 8.20 0.70 2.10
N TYR A 73 6.97 0.26 2.39
CA TYR A 73 5.83 1.14 2.58
C TYR A 73 4.83 0.59 3.60
N TRP A 74 4.00 1.48 4.13
CA TRP A 74 2.83 1.14 4.92
C TRP A 74 1.59 1.14 4.03
N LEU A 75 0.85 0.03 4.02
CA LEU A 75 -0.47 -0.05 3.40
C LEU A 75 -1.54 0.28 4.45
N VAL A 76 -2.14 1.45 4.33
CA VAL A 76 -3.21 1.94 5.21
C VAL A 76 -4.56 1.66 4.58
N SER A 77 -5.48 1.09 5.36
CA SER A 77 -6.86 0.81 4.97
C SER A 77 -7.80 1.67 5.81
N LEU A 78 -8.69 2.38 5.12
CA LEU A 78 -9.78 3.14 5.73
C LEU A 78 -11.11 2.52 5.33
N LYS A 79 -11.89 2.07 6.33
CA LYS A 79 -13.21 1.47 6.14
C LYS A 79 -14.27 2.32 6.85
N SER A 80 -15.22 2.84 6.07
CA SER A 80 -16.37 3.58 6.61
C SER A 80 -17.20 2.70 7.55
N ALA A 81 -17.75 3.31 8.60
CA ALA A 81 -18.62 2.62 9.55
C ALA A 81 -19.93 2.13 8.90
N ASP A 82 -20.40 2.83 7.87
CA ASP A 82 -21.69 2.58 7.20
C ASP A 82 -21.64 1.51 6.10
N ASP A 83 -20.46 0.91 5.85
CA ASP A 83 -20.32 -0.20 4.89
C ASP A 83 -20.08 -1.53 5.63
N PRO A 84 -21.16 -2.23 6.05
CA PRO A 84 -21.06 -3.51 6.75
C PRO A 84 -20.44 -4.62 5.88
N GLN A 85 -20.45 -4.49 4.55
CA GLN A 85 -19.89 -5.48 3.63
C GLN A 85 -18.39 -5.27 3.37
N GLY A 86 -17.83 -4.10 3.70
CA GLY A 86 -16.40 -3.82 3.51
C GLY A 86 -15.95 -3.76 2.06
N ALA A 87 -16.89 -3.55 1.14
CA ALA A 87 -16.63 -3.53 -0.29
C ALA A 87 -15.79 -2.32 -0.73
N ASN A 88 -15.76 -1.24 0.07
CA ASN A 88 -15.09 0.01 -0.28
C ASN A 88 -13.99 0.43 0.72
N ALA A 89 -13.15 -0.50 1.16
CA ALA A 89 -11.95 -0.11 1.91
C ALA A 89 -11.04 0.71 0.99
N ARG A 90 -10.80 1.99 1.33
CA ARG A 90 -9.86 2.84 0.61
C ARG A 90 -8.45 2.49 1.08
N LEU A 91 -7.62 2.07 0.13
CA LEU A 91 -6.23 1.70 0.38
C LEU A 91 -5.31 2.84 -0.01
N HIS A 92 -4.40 3.19 0.88
CA HIS A 92 -3.39 4.23 0.69
C HIS A 92 -2.03 3.67 1.03
N ARG A 93 -1.01 4.03 0.27
CA ARG A 93 0.38 3.63 0.53
C ARG A 93 1.14 4.82 1.09
N VAL A 94 1.92 4.61 2.15
CA VAL A 94 2.81 5.62 2.73
C VAL A 94 4.24 5.11 2.63
N ASP A 95 5.10 5.87 1.96
CA ASP A 95 6.52 5.55 1.87
C ASP A 95 7.16 5.59 3.26
N ASP A 96 7.77 4.48 3.67
CA ASP A 96 8.36 4.33 5.02
C ASP A 96 9.53 5.30 5.26
N ARG A 97 10.23 5.71 4.20
CA ARG A 97 11.44 6.52 4.30
C ARG A 97 11.14 8.00 4.39
N THR A 98 10.07 8.43 3.75
CA THR A 98 9.74 9.84 3.54
C THR A 98 8.44 10.27 4.22
N GLY A 99 7.59 9.32 4.63
CA GLY A 99 6.27 9.60 5.19
C GLY A 99 5.31 10.22 4.18
N LYS A 100 5.58 10.10 2.88
CA LYS A 100 4.71 10.63 1.83
C LYS A 100 3.69 9.59 1.41
N VAL A 101 2.46 10.04 1.16
CA VAL A 101 1.45 9.20 0.49
C VAL A 101 1.87 8.98 -0.97
N LEU A 102 1.93 7.73 -1.39
CA LEU A 102 2.20 7.32 -2.76
C LEU A 102 0.88 7.30 -3.54
N THR A 103 0.84 8.03 -4.65
CA THR A 103 -0.28 8.10 -5.61
C THR A 103 -0.15 7.09 -6.72
#